data_AF-A0A9Q0YBF3-F1
#
_entry.id   AF-A0A9Q0YBF3-F1
#
_cell.length_a   1.000
_cell.length_b   1.000
_cell.length_c   1.000
_cell.angle_alpha   90.00
_cell.angle_beta   90.00
_cell.angle_gamma   90.00
#
_symmetry.space_group_name_H-M   'P 1'
#
loop_
_entity.id
_entity.type
_entity.pdbx_description
1 polymer ?
#
loop_
_entity_poly.entity_id
_entity_poly.type
_entity_poly.pdbx_seq_one_letter_code
_entity_poly.pdbx_strand_id
1 'polypeptide(L)' 'MMYLLPGTYNAQDYSNPVPEDELEVCHEECRFKGDIPCCREVFELCCILMQERNLEAPTSPRQGTELYKYLRETIRNAL' A
#
# COMPACT_ATOMS: atom_id res chain seq x y z
N MET A 1 20.80 5.28 7.72
CA MET A 1 22.05 6.06 7.53
C MET A 1 22.70 5.91 6.16
N MET A 2 22.86 4.71 5.58
CA MET A 2 23.60 4.56 4.29
C MET A 2 23.05 5.39 3.12
N TYR A 3 21.74 5.60 3.04
CA TYR A 3 21.12 6.40 1.97
C TYR A 3 21.40 7.91 2.07
N LEU A 4 21.89 8.42 3.21
CA LEU A 4 22.20 9.84 3.39
C LEU A 4 23.58 10.21 2.83
N LEU A 5 24.45 9.22 2.61
CA LEU A 5 25.84 9.41 2.19
C LEU A 5 26.24 8.34 1.16
N PRO A 6 25.55 8.21 0.02
CA PRO A 6 25.86 7.19 -0.98
C PRO A 6 27.30 7.29 -1.50
N GLY A 7 27.85 8.52 -1.56
CA GLY A 7 29.23 8.78 -1.97
C GLY A 7 30.30 8.11 -1.09
N THR A 8 30.06 7.87 0.20
CA THR A 8 31.03 7.16 1.07
C THR A 8 31.12 5.67 0.74
N TYR A 9 30.18 5.16 -0.05
CA TYR A 9 30.11 3.76 -0.48
C TYR A 9 30.36 3.60 -1.98
N ASN A 10 30.91 4.64 -2.64
CA ASN A 10 31.12 4.65 -4.08
C ASN A 10 29.80 4.41 -4.87
N ALA A 11 28.66 4.71 -4.25
CA ALA A 11 27.34 4.61 -4.84
C ALA A 11 26.92 5.99 -5.37
N GLN A 12 26.21 5.99 -6.48
CA GLN A 12 25.67 7.21 -7.05
C GLN A 12 24.48 7.69 -6.22
N ASP A 13 24.43 9.00 -5.99
CA ASP A 13 23.29 9.63 -5.33
C ASP A 13 22.12 9.76 -6.31
N TYR A 14 20.99 9.16 -5.95
CA TYR A 14 19.72 9.28 -6.65
C TYR A 14 18.67 9.95 -5.77
N SER A 15 19.06 10.56 -4.65
CA SER A 15 18.14 11.26 -3.77
C SER A 15 17.58 12.50 -4.48
N ASN A 16 16.28 12.72 -4.29
CA ASN A 16 15.60 13.93 -4.74
C ASN A 16 15.31 14.77 -3.50
N PRO A 17 16.09 15.82 -3.21
CA PRO A 17 15.89 16.64 -2.02
C PRO A 17 14.55 17.37 -2.14
N VAL A 18 13.75 17.28 -1.07
CA VAL A 18 12.48 18.00 -0.93
C VAL A 18 12.67 19.03 0.18
N PRO A 19 12.25 20.29 -0.01
CA PRO A 19 12.29 21.32 1.03
C PRO A 19 11.53 20.87 2.29
N GLU A 20 12.06 21.20 3.48
CA GLU A 20 11.49 20.76 4.75
C GLU A 20 10.11 21.37 5.02
N ASP A 21 9.88 22.60 4.57
CA ASP A 21 8.60 23.29 4.59
C ASP A 21 7.53 22.57 3.75
N GLU A 22 7.90 22.00 2.60
CA GLU A 22 6.98 21.17 1.79
C GLU A 22 6.65 19.83 2.50
N LEU A 23 7.61 19.26 3.24
CA LEU A 23 7.40 18.05 4.02
C LEU A 23 6.51 18.29 5.24
N GLU A 24 6.69 19.41 5.95
CA GLU A 24 5.88 19.80 7.11
C GLU A 24 4.39 19.94 6.75
N VAL A 25 4.09 20.57 5.60
CA VAL A 25 2.72 20.69 5.08
C VAL A 25 2.07 19.32 4.88
N CYS A 26 2.84 18.32 4.46
CA CYS A 26 2.33 16.97 4.23
C CYS A 26 2.27 16.13 5.51
N HIS A 27 3.04 16.49 6.54
CA HIS A 27 3.19 15.69 7.75
C HIS A 27 1.87 15.50 8.50
N GLU A 28 1.01 16.53 8.54
CA GLU A 28 -0.30 16.48 9.20
C GLU A 28 -1.31 15.58 8.44
N GLU A 29 -1.15 15.47 7.12
CA GLU A 29 -2.00 14.65 6.25
C GLU A 29 -1.48 13.21 6.13
N CYS A 30 -0.20 12.98 6.44
CA CYS A 30 0.41 11.67 6.49
C CYS A 30 -0.16 10.83 7.63
N ARG A 31 -0.92 9.78 7.28
CA ARG A 31 -1.36 8.76 8.24
C ARG A 31 -0.51 7.51 8.10
N PHE A 32 -0.03 6.99 9.23
CA PHE A 32 0.49 5.64 9.27
C PHE A 32 -0.60 4.68 8.76
N LYS A 33 -0.20 3.73 7.91
CA LYS A 33 -1.12 2.66 7.50
C LYS A 33 -1.63 1.96 8.76
N GLY A 34 -2.94 1.99 8.95
CA GLY A 34 -3.60 1.15 9.93
C GLY A 34 -3.62 -0.31 9.46
N ASP A 35 -4.29 -1.17 10.24
CA ASP A 35 -4.41 -2.60 9.93
C ASP A 35 -5.16 -2.86 8.61
N ILE A 36 -5.94 -1.88 8.14
CA ILE A 36 -6.71 -1.96 6.89
C ILE A 36 -5.91 -1.27 5.77
N PRO A 37 -5.58 -1.97 4.67
CA PRO A 37 -4.72 -1.45 3.61
C PRO A 37 -5.41 -0.50 2.63
N CYS A 38 -6.74 -0.33 2.75
CA CYS A 38 -7.60 0.49 1.90
C CYS A 38 -8.63 1.25 2.75
N CYS A 39 -9.48 2.07 2.11
CA CYS A 39 -10.62 2.65 2.83
C CYS A 39 -11.56 1.54 3.34
N ARG A 40 -12.28 1.87 4.42
CA ARG A 40 -13.12 0.93 5.15
C ARG A 40 -14.20 0.31 4.26
N GLU A 41 -14.82 1.10 3.39
CA GLU A 41 -15.89 0.69 2.50
C GLU A 41 -15.41 -0.36 1.49
N VAL A 42 -14.21 -0.17 0.93
CA VAL A 42 -13.59 -1.13 0.01
C VAL A 42 -13.22 -2.41 0.74
N PHE A 43 -12.74 -2.32 1.99
CA PHE A 43 -12.46 -3.49 2.81
C PHE A 43 -13.73 -4.30 3.10
N GLU A 44 -14.81 -3.64 3.54
CA GLU A 44 -16.10 -4.29 3.81
C GLU A 44 -16.67 -4.96 2.55
N LEU A 45 -16.60 -4.28 1.39
CA LEU A 45 -17.00 -4.86 0.10
C LEU A 45 -16.17 -6.10 -0.26
N CYS A 46 -14.84 -6.05 -0.08
CA CYS A 46 -13.97 -7.21 -0.28
C CYS A 46 -14.36 -8.38 0.62
N CYS A 47 -14.66 -8.12 1.91
CA CYS A 47 -15.10 -9.17 2.84
C CYS A 47 -16.42 -9.82 2.41
N ILE A 48 -17.40 -9.02 1.96
CA ILE A 48 -18.68 -9.53 1.44
C ILE A 48 -18.43 -10.42 0.22
N LEU A 49 -17.66 -9.94 -0.77
CA LEU A 49 -17.33 -10.72 -1.98
C LEU A 49 -16.59 -12.01 -1.65
N MET A 50 -15.70 -12.00 -0.66
CA MET A 50 -15.02 -13.20 -0.19
C MET A 50 -16.00 -14.19 0.43
N GLN A 51 -16.92 -13.73 1.27
CA GLN A 51 -17.96 -14.58 1.88
C GLN A 51 -18.89 -15.18 0.83
N GLU A 52 -19.39 -14.38 -0.11
CA GLU A 52 -20.29 -14.85 -1.19
C GLU A 52 -19.64 -15.91 -2.07
N ARG A 53 -18.32 -15.79 -2.30
CA ARG A 53 -17.57 -16.67 -3.21
C ARG A 53 -16.79 -17.77 -2.50
N ASN A 54 -16.97 -17.92 -1.18
CA ASN A 54 -16.23 -18.87 -0.34
C ASN A 54 -14.70 -18.75 -0.49
N LEU A 55 -14.20 -17.52 -0.54
CA LEU A 55 -12.77 -17.23 -0.58
C LEU A 55 -12.23 -17.10 0.85
N GLU A 56 -11.12 -17.78 1.12
CA GLU A 56 -10.47 -17.74 2.43
C GLU A 56 -9.46 -16.60 2.54
N ALA A 57 -9.16 -16.23 3.79
CA ALA A 57 -8.08 -15.29 4.09
C ALA A 57 -6.73 -15.88 3.64
N PRO A 58 -5.86 -15.07 3.01
CA PRO A 58 -4.60 -15.56 2.49
C PRO A 58 -3.63 -15.88 3.62
N THR A 59 -2.97 -17.04 3.54
CA THR A 59 -1.97 -17.48 4.54
C THR A 59 -0.52 -17.19 4.11
N SER A 60 -0.33 -16.70 2.89
CA SER A 60 0.98 -16.32 2.36
C SER A 60 0.92 -15.03 1.55
N PRO A 61 2.04 -14.28 1.43
CA PRO A 61 2.10 -13.05 0.64
C PRO A 61 1.68 -13.25 -0.83
N ARG A 62 2.03 -14.39 -1.42
CA ARG A 62 1.63 -14.75 -2.78
C ARG A 62 0.12 -14.91 -2.91
N GLN A 63 -0.50 -15.68 -2.00
CA GLN A 63 -1.96 -15.83 -1.97
C GLN A 63 -2.66 -14.48 -1.77
N GLY A 64 -2.13 -13.62 -0.89
CA GLY A 64 -2.70 -12.30 -0.66
C GLY A 64 -2.64 -11.41 -1.90
N THR A 65 -1.54 -11.49 -2.66
CA THR A 65 -1.40 -10.76 -3.94
C THR A 65 -2.41 -11.24 -4.97
N GLU A 66 -2.59 -12.55 -5.13
CA GLU A 66 -3.55 -13.11 -6.08
C GLU A 66 -5.00 -12.80 -5.69
N LEU A 67 -5.33 -12.91 -4.40
CA LEU A 67 -6.64 -12.53 -3.88
C LEU A 67 -6.94 -11.05 -4.12
N TYR A 68 -5.97 -10.16 -3.87
CA TYR A 68 -6.11 -8.74 -4.14
C TYR A 68 -6.38 -8.45 -5.62
N LYS A 69 -5.61 -9.06 -6.55
CA LYS A 69 -5.82 -8.90 -7.99
C LYS A 69 -7.23 -9.32 -8.39
N TYR A 70 -7.66 -10.49 -7.90
CA TYR A 70 -9.00 -11.02 -8.17
C TYR A 70 -10.11 -10.10 -7.68
N LEU A 71 -10.05 -9.66 -6.42
CA LEU A 71 -11.06 -8.79 -5.82
C LEU A 71 -11.11 -7.43 -6.53
N ARG A 72 -9.93 -6.86 -6.84
CA ARG A 72 -9.83 -5.59 -7.57
C ARG A 72 -10.50 -5.67 -8.94
N GLU A 73 -10.22 -6.70 -9.74
CA GLU A 73 -10.84 -6.85 -11.05
C GLU A 73 -12.35 -7.11 -10.94
N THR A 74 -12.78 -7.86 -9.92
CA THR A 74 -14.21 -8.10 -9.68
C THR A 74 -14.95 -6.79 -9.37
N ILE A 75 -14.40 -5.95 -8.49
CA ILE A 75 -14.99 -4.65 -8.14
C ILE A 75 -14.99 -3.71 -9.35
N ARG A 76 -13.90 -3.66 -10.12
CA ARG A 76 -13.81 -2.82 -11.33
C ARG A 76 -14.81 -3.20 -12.42
N ASN A 77 -15.18 -4.47 -12.52
CA ASN A 77 -16.15 -4.95 -13.51
C ASN A 77 -17.61 -4.81 -13.05
N ALA A 78 -17.85 -4.56 -11.75
CA ALA A 78 -19.17 -4.39 -11.17
C ALA A 78 -19.63 -2.91 -11.12
N LEU A 79 -18.70 -1.97 -11.33
CA LEU A 79 -18.92 -0.53 -11.41
C LEU A 79 -18.83 -0.06 -12.86
#